data_AF-A0A924FXC4-F1
#
_entry.id   AF-A0A924FXC4-F1
#
_cell.length_a   1.000
_cell.length_b   1.000
_cell.length_c   1.000
_cell.angle_alpha   90.00
_cell.angle_beta   90.00
_cell.angle_gamma   90.00
#
_symmetry.space_group_name_H-M   'P 1'
#
loop_
_entity.id
_entity.type
_entity.pdbx_description
1 polymer ?
#
loop_
_entity_poly.entity_id
_entity_poly.type
_entity_poly.pdbx_seq_one_letter_code
_entity_poly.pdbx_strand_id
1 'polypeptide(L)'
;MNVNDVPRLFRPHRLRMYSMIMPASFVRLRFCGALLLCAASIAFVVGAEAAESSAKVAAAAGTPDAVKHGELVFHGNYCGIGNRSGAEPIDALDVACMHHDACTPSGGIPSCACNAKLVEEAGAIVQDTTQSSELKALASLTGTAAAAGMVGCTPTAVSAPEAGVIASPGPLDPVLPLRP
;
A
#
# COMPACT_ATOMS: atom_id res chain seq x y z
N MET A 1 88.27 -45.27 19.83
CA MET A 1 88.13 -43.80 19.77
C MET A 1 86.80 -43.47 20.46
N ASN A 2 86.73 -42.97 21.69
CA ASN A 2 87.21 -41.71 22.31
C ASN A 2 86.22 -40.53 22.12
N VAL A 3 86.18 -39.67 23.16
CA VAL A 3 85.60 -38.32 23.34
C VAL A 3 84.06 -38.27 23.35
N ASN A 4 83.34 -38.20 24.49
CA ASN A 4 83.57 -37.52 25.77
C ASN A 4 83.92 -36.02 25.62
N ASP A 5 82.93 -35.20 25.27
CA ASP A 5 82.88 -33.78 25.66
C ASP A 5 81.38 -33.41 25.89
N VAL A 6 80.81 -33.45 27.11
CA VAL A 6 80.97 -32.52 28.27
C VAL A 6 80.01 -31.32 28.12
N PRO A 7 79.40 -30.77 29.21
CA PRO A 7 77.96 -30.90 29.45
C PRO A 7 77.35 -29.51 29.72
N ARG A 8 76.24 -29.47 30.48
CA ARG A 8 75.81 -28.34 31.35
C ARG A 8 75.17 -27.15 30.59
N LEU A 9 74.07 -26.52 31.00
CA LEU A 9 73.41 -26.34 32.29
C LEU A 9 71.92 -25.98 32.08
N PHE A 10 71.07 -26.55 32.92
CA PHE A 10 70.11 -25.81 33.76
C PHE A 10 69.63 -24.42 33.28
N ARG A 11 68.35 -24.31 32.91
CA ARG A 11 67.32 -23.70 33.79
C ARG A 11 65.91 -23.83 33.19
N PRO A 12 64.90 -24.24 33.99
CA PRO A 12 63.52 -24.25 33.56
C PRO A 12 62.93 -22.83 33.69
N HIS A 13 62.55 -22.22 32.56
CA HIS A 13 61.67 -21.07 32.61
C HIS A 13 60.22 -21.54 32.71
N ARG A 14 59.66 -21.26 33.88
CA ARG A 14 58.27 -21.36 34.29
C ARG A 14 57.29 -21.17 33.12
N LEU A 15 56.56 -22.23 32.79
CA LEU A 15 55.25 -22.14 32.14
C LEU A 15 54.31 -21.46 33.13
N ARG A 16 54.23 -20.13 33.06
CA ARG A 16 53.17 -19.38 33.72
C ARG A 16 51.97 -19.46 32.80
N MET A 17 51.13 -20.45 33.09
CA MET A 17 49.68 -20.46 32.88
C MET A 17 49.14 -19.02 32.81
N TYR A 18 48.87 -18.52 31.61
CA TYR A 18 47.90 -17.45 31.42
C TYR A 18 46.71 -18.09 30.74
N SER A 19 45.82 -18.54 31.62
CA SER A 19 44.44 -18.88 31.35
C SER A 19 43.84 -17.79 30.46
N MET A 20 43.56 -18.12 29.19
CA MET A 20 42.72 -17.31 28.32
C MET A 20 41.27 -17.43 28.81
N ILE A 21 40.98 -16.74 29.91
CA ILE A 21 39.61 -16.38 30.27
C ILE A 21 39.41 -15.01 29.63
N MET A 22 38.97 -14.99 28.36
CA MET A 22 38.46 -13.77 27.77
C MET A 22 37.14 -13.41 28.48
N PRO A 23 37.04 -12.27 29.16
CA PRO A 23 35.78 -11.85 29.74
C PRO A 23 34.79 -11.52 28.62
N ALA A 24 33.58 -12.07 28.71
CA ALA A 24 32.43 -11.87 27.81
C ALA A 24 32.01 -10.39 27.61
N SER A 25 32.67 -9.46 28.31
CA SER A 25 32.47 -8.02 28.22
C SER A 25 33.09 -7.37 26.97
N PHE A 26 34.09 -7.98 26.32
CA PHE A 26 34.75 -7.39 25.14
C PHE A 26 34.05 -7.66 23.80
N VAL A 27 33.18 -8.68 23.73
CA VAL A 27 32.43 -8.99 22.49
C VAL A 27 31.24 -8.05 22.31
N ARG A 28 30.58 -7.63 23.40
CA ARG A 28 29.43 -6.70 23.33
C ARG A 28 29.79 -5.26 22.96
N LEU A 29 31.02 -4.82 23.21
CA LEU A 29 31.43 -3.44 22.90
C LEU A 29 31.80 -3.22 21.42
N ARG A 30 32.12 -4.29 20.67
CA ARG A 30 32.36 -4.20 19.21
C ARG A 30 31.10 -4.32 18.36
N PHE A 31 30.05 -4.98 18.88
CA PHE A 31 28.76 -5.05 18.17
C PHE A 31 27.93 -3.77 18.26
N CYS A 32 28.05 -2.96 19.33
CA CYS A 32 27.39 -1.63 19.39
C CYS A 32 28.06 -0.59 18.47
N GLY A 33 29.38 -0.63 18.32
CA GLY A 33 30.12 0.34 17.50
C GLY A 33 29.86 0.20 16.00
N ALA A 34 29.77 -1.04 15.50
CA ALA A 34 29.49 -1.30 14.08
C ALA A 34 28.04 -0.94 13.68
N LEU A 35 27.07 -1.12 14.59
CA LEU A 35 25.66 -0.78 14.31
C LEU A 35 25.42 0.73 14.26
N LEU A 36 26.08 1.50 15.14
CA LEU A 36 25.99 2.97 15.17
C LEU A 36 26.70 3.63 13.98
N LEU A 37 27.79 3.06 13.49
CA LEU A 37 28.48 3.53 12.28
C LEU A 37 27.69 3.21 10.99
N CYS A 38 26.96 2.09 10.93
CA CYS A 38 26.11 1.77 9.77
C CYS A 38 24.88 2.70 9.65
N ALA A 39 24.24 3.05 10.76
CA ALA A 39 23.09 3.96 10.75
C ALA A 39 23.47 5.39 10.33
N ALA A 40 24.67 5.86 10.71
CA ALA A 40 25.17 7.17 10.29
C ALA A 40 25.51 7.24 8.79
N SER A 41 25.95 6.12 8.18
CA SER A 41 26.23 6.07 6.74
C SER A 41 24.96 6.11 5.89
N ILE A 42 23.85 5.48 6.31
CA ILE A 42 22.59 5.51 5.54
C ILE A 42 21.98 6.93 5.52
N ALA A 43 22.20 7.74 6.56
CA ALA A 43 21.66 9.09 6.62
C ALA A 43 22.34 10.10 5.67
N PHE A 44 23.60 9.87 5.26
CA PHE A 44 24.33 10.82 4.42
C PHE A 44 24.10 10.62 2.91
N VAL A 45 23.74 9.40 2.46
CA VAL A 45 23.53 9.13 1.02
C VAL A 45 22.08 9.39 0.56
N VAL A 46 21.14 9.66 1.47
CA VAL A 46 19.73 9.93 1.14
C VAL A 46 19.43 11.45 1.03
N GLY A 47 20.44 12.30 1.23
CA GLY A 47 20.25 13.76 1.40
C GLY A 47 20.54 14.67 0.21
N ALA A 48 21.03 14.16 -0.94
CA ALA A 48 21.50 15.02 -2.04
C ALA A 48 20.66 14.94 -3.34
N GLU A 49 19.74 13.98 -3.47
CA GLU A 49 19.02 13.72 -4.72
C GLU A 49 17.48 13.84 -4.59
N ALA A 50 17.03 14.58 -3.57
CA ALA A 50 15.62 14.93 -3.38
C ALA A 50 15.24 16.34 -3.91
N ALA A 51 16.17 17.10 -4.50
CA ALA A 51 15.92 18.48 -4.93
C ALA A 51 15.72 18.66 -6.45
N GLU A 52 16.18 17.73 -7.30
CA GLU A 52 16.07 17.88 -8.77
C GLU A 52 14.85 17.16 -9.40
N SER A 53 14.14 16.31 -8.66
CA SER A 53 12.94 15.64 -9.21
C SER A 53 11.68 16.52 -9.21
N SER A 54 11.65 17.64 -8.46
CA SER A 54 10.49 18.53 -8.40
C SER A 54 10.30 19.39 -9.65
N ALA A 55 11.37 19.62 -10.43
CA ALA A 55 11.27 20.41 -11.66
C ALA A 55 10.68 19.61 -12.84
N LYS A 56 10.80 18.28 -12.84
CA LYS A 56 10.35 17.44 -13.97
C LYS A 56 8.86 17.05 -13.88
N VAL A 57 8.30 16.99 -12.66
CA VAL A 57 6.86 16.75 -12.47
C VAL A 57 6.03 18.00 -12.79
N ALA A 58 6.58 19.20 -12.55
CA ALA A 58 5.94 20.46 -12.92
C ALA A 58 5.83 20.69 -14.44
N ALA A 59 6.65 20.00 -15.24
CA ALA A 59 6.63 20.09 -16.70
C ALA A 59 5.65 19.10 -17.37
N ALA A 60 5.08 18.16 -16.60
CA ALA A 60 4.05 17.24 -17.08
C ALA A 60 2.62 17.73 -16.79
N ALA A 61 2.46 18.83 -16.05
CA ALA A 61 1.17 19.51 -15.93
C ALA A 61 0.85 20.19 -17.27
N GLY A 62 0.30 19.41 -18.20
CA GLY A 62 -0.39 19.93 -19.36
C GLY A 62 -1.41 20.99 -18.94
N THR A 63 -1.56 22.01 -19.76
CA THR A 63 -2.56 23.06 -19.56
C THR A 63 -3.94 22.42 -19.40
N PRO A 64 -4.71 22.70 -18.33
CA PRO A 64 -6.06 22.20 -18.22
C PRO A 64 -6.89 22.74 -19.38
N ASP A 65 -7.25 21.85 -20.31
CA ASP A 65 -8.23 22.11 -21.34
C ASP A 65 -9.56 22.53 -20.69
N ALA A 66 -10.25 23.44 -21.37
CA ALA A 66 -11.36 24.24 -20.87
C ALA A 66 -12.33 23.48 -19.94
N VAL A 67 -12.36 23.90 -18.67
CA VAL A 67 -13.34 23.53 -17.64
C VAL A 67 -14.75 23.61 -18.24
N LYS A 68 -15.34 22.45 -18.53
CA LYS A 68 -16.74 22.30 -18.89
C LYS A 68 -17.56 22.51 -17.61
N HIS A 69 -18.09 23.73 -17.46
CA HIS A 69 -19.18 24.13 -16.57
C HIS A 69 -19.03 23.81 -15.07
N GLY A 70 -18.64 24.82 -14.27
CA GLY A 70 -18.97 24.93 -12.83
C GLY A 70 -18.43 23.84 -11.89
N GLU A 71 -17.72 22.87 -12.42
CA GLU A 71 -17.44 21.61 -11.76
C GLU A 71 -15.97 21.25 -12.02
N LEU A 72 -15.16 21.22 -10.95
CA LEU A 72 -13.71 21.08 -11.05
C LEU A 72 -13.34 19.66 -11.48
N VAL A 73 -13.16 19.47 -12.80
CA VAL A 73 -12.54 18.29 -13.43
C VAL A 73 -11.04 18.48 -13.44
N PHE A 74 -10.29 17.48 -12.96
CA PHE A 74 -8.83 17.49 -13.00
C PHE A 74 -8.26 16.47 -14.00
N HIS A 75 -9.07 15.51 -14.48
CA HIS A 75 -8.67 14.53 -15.49
C HIS A 75 -9.88 14.05 -16.28
N GLY A 76 -9.72 13.93 -17.60
CA GLY A 76 -10.76 13.39 -18.48
C GLY A 76 -12.09 14.12 -18.45
N ASN A 77 -13.19 13.36 -18.55
CA ASN A 77 -14.55 13.85 -18.52
C ASN A 77 -15.24 13.62 -17.17
N TYR A 78 -14.70 12.73 -16.33
CA TYR A 78 -15.37 12.24 -15.12
C TYR A 78 -14.59 12.49 -13.84
N CYS A 79 -13.25 12.58 -13.87
CA CYS A 79 -12.48 12.74 -12.64
C CYS A 79 -12.53 14.19 -12.12
N GLY A 80 -13.41 14.43 -11.17
CA GLY A 80 -13.59 15.73 -10.54
C GLY A 80 -14.71 15.74 -9.51
N ILE A 81 -14.88 16.85 -8.80
CA ILE A 81 -16.02 17.03 -7.86
C ILE A 81 -17.32 16.87 -8.63
N GLY A 82 -18.35 16.22 -8.06
CA GLY A 82 -19.70 16.15 -8.62
C GLY A 82 -20.07 14.78 -9.19
N ASN A 83 -21.02 14.73 -10.11
CA ASN A 83 -21.56 13.48 -10.68
C ASN A 83 -21.97 13.72 -12.14
N ARG A 84 -21.19 13.18 -13.08
CA ARG A 84 -21.31 13.45 -14.52
C ARG A 84 -21.82 12.24 -15.29
N SER A 85 -22.38 12.50 -16.47
CA SER A 85 -22.86 11.46 -17.39
C SER A 85 -22.85 11.94 -18.84
N GLY A 86 -22.87 11.00 -19.79
CA GLY A 86 -23.11 11.27 -21.21
C GLY A 86 -21.89 11.59 -22.07
N ALA A 87 -20.68 11.60 -21.52
CA ALA A 87 -19.43 11.74 -22.28
C ALA A 87 -18.74 10.39 -22.47
N GLU A 88 -17.94 10.24 -23.52
CA GLU A 88 -17.10 9.04 -23.66
C GLU A 88 -15.84 9.20 -22.77
N PRO A 89 -15.51 8.22 -21.92
CA PRO A 89 -14.31 8.30 -21.10
C PRO A 89 -13.05 8.24 -21.99
N ILE A 90 -12.04 9.03 -21.67
CA ILE A 90 -10.86 9.18 -22.55
C ILE A 90 -9.75 8.16 -22.27
N ASP A 91 -9.75 7.53 -21.09
CA ASP A 91 -8.80 6.49 -20.69
C ASP A 91 -9.34 5.62 -19.54
N ALA A 92 -8.52 4.68 -19.06
CA ALA A 92 -8.90 3.76 -18.00
C ALA A 92 -9.23 4.44 -16.66
N LEU A 93 -8.56 5.56 -16.33
CA LEU A 93 -8.85 6.30 -15.10
C LEU A 93 -10.17 7.04 -15.23
N ASP A 94 -10.43 7.62 -16.39
CA ASP A 94 -11.69 8.28 -16.69
C ASP A 94 -12.87 7.29 -16.69
N VAL A 95 -12.66 6.04 -17.11
CA VAL A 95 -13.64 4.94 -16.95
C VAL A 95 -13.94 4.67 -15.48
N ALA A 96 -12.92 4.64 -14.62
CA ALA A 96 -13.11 4.40 -13.19
C ALA A 96 -13.89 5.54 -12.52
N CYS A 97 -13.59 6.78 -12.88
CA CYS A 97 -14.35 7.95 -12.44
C CYS A 97 -15.80 7.92 -12.97
N MET A 98 -16.02 7.50 -14.22
CA MET A 98 -17.36 7.33 -14.79
C MET A 98 -18.20 6.31 -14.01
N HIS A 99 -17.61 5.18 -13.62
CA HIS A 99 -18.31 4.20 -12.79
C HIS A 99 -18.63 4.75 -11.39
N HIS A 100 -17.75 5.57 -10.81
CA HIS A 100 -17.98 6.22 -9.52
C HIS A 100 -19.12 7.24 -9.58
N ASP A 101 -19.14 8.08 -10.60
CA ASP A 101 -20.22 9.02 -10.87
C ASP A 101 -21.56 8.29 -11.05
N ALA A 102 -21.60 7.26 -11.91
CA ALA A 102 -22.79 6.44 -12.13
C ALA A 102 -23.29 5.68 -10.90
N CYS A 103 -22.41 5.39 -9.93
CA CYS A 103 -22.77 4.76 -8.65
C CYS A 103 -23.46 5.74 -7.68
N THR A 104 -23.28 7.03 -7.89
CA THR A 104 -23.80 8.08 -7.02
C THR A 104 -25.24 8.42 -7.40
N PRO A 105 -26.22 8.41 -6.47
CA PRO A 105 -27.57 8.87 -6.77
C PRO A 105 -27.53 10.30 -7.31
N SER A 106 -28.38 10.64 -8.28
CA SER A 106 -28.32 11.92 -9.00
C SER A 106 -28.22 13.11 -8.05
N GLY A 107 -27.10 13.85 -8.10
CA GLY A 107 -26.83 15.02 -7.27
C GLY A 107 -26.55 14.75 -5.78
N GLY A 108 -26.34 13.49 -5.38
CA GLY A 108 -26.08 13.09 -4.00
C GLY A 108 -24.59 12.87 -3.68
N ILE A 109 -24.32 12.44 -2.44
CA ILE A 109 -22.99 12.01 -1.99
C ILE A 109 -22.84 10.50 -2.30
N PRO A 110 -21.69 10.04 -2.83
CA PRO A 110 -21.46 8.61 -3.08
C PRO A 110 -21.61 7.78 -1.80
N SER A 111 -21.97 6.50 -1.95
CA SER A 111 -21.86 5.55 -0.85
C SER A 111 -20.39 5.16 -0.61
N CYS A 112 -20.03 4.72 0.60
CA CYS A 112 -18.67 4.25 0.84
C CYS A 112 -18.34 2.99 0.03
N ALA A 113 -19.36 2.24 -0.42
CA ALA A 113 -19.18 1.17 -1.39
C ALA A 113 -18.78 1.70 -2.79
N CYS A 114 -19.30 2.85 -3.22
CA CYS A 114 -18.86 3.51 -4.46
C CYS A 114 -17.37 3.91 -4.36
N ASN A 115 -16.95 4.49 -3.24
CA ASN A 115 -15.54 4.84 -3.02
C ASN A 115 -14.66 3.58 -3.00
N ALA A 116 -15.11 2.50 -2.36
CA ALA A 116 -14.37 1.23 -2.35
C ALA A 116 -14.17 0.67 -3.77
N LYS A 117 -15.18 0.78 -4.62
CA LYS A 117 -15.07 0.36 -6.02
C LYS A 117 -14.10 1.25 -6.82
N LEU A 118 -14.12 2.57 -6.59
CA LEU A 118 -13.13 3.48 -7.17
C LEU A 118 -11.69 3.12 -6.75
N VAL A 119 -11.48 2.73 -5.49
CA VAL A 119 -10.16 2.25 -5.01
C VAL A 119 -9.71 1.00 -5.75
N GLU A 120 -10.61 0.04 -5.95
CA GLU A 120 -10.32 -1.21 -6.67
C GLU A 120 -9.92 -0.94 -8.13
N GLU A 121 -10.73 -0.17 -8.86
CA GLU A 121 -10.48 0.10 -10.28
C GLU A 121 -9.20 0.94 -10.47
N ALA A 122 -8.97 1.94 -9.62
CA ALA A 122 -7.73 2.70 -9.63
C ALA A 122 -6.51 1.82 -9.30
N GLY A 123 -6.65 0.87 -8.37
CA GLY A 123 -5.60 -0.08 -8.01
C GLY A 123 -5.25 -1.04 -9.16
N ALA A 124 -6.21 -1.39 -10.02
CA ALA A 124 -5.94 -2.18 -11.22
C ALA A 124 -5.11 -1.40 -12.25
N ILE A 125 -5.39 -0.10 -12.44
CA ILE A 125 -4.64 0.78 -13.35
C ILE A 125 -3.18 0.94 -12.89
N VAL A 126 -2.96 1.09 -11.58
CA VAL A 126 -1.61 1.18 -11.00
C VAL A 126 -0.78 -0.07 -11.32
N GLN A 127 -1.40 -1.25 -11.30
CA GLN A 127 -0.75 -2.54 -11.54
C GLN A 127 -0.55 -2.86 -13.03
N ASP A 128 -1.30 -2.24 -13.93
CA ASP A 128 -1.22 -2.50 -15.37
C ASP A 128 0.07 -1.94 -15.99
N THR A 129 0.96 -2.80 -16.45
CA THR A 129 2.25 -2.42 -17.05
C THR A 129 2.13 -1.65 -18.37
N THR A 130 0.96 -1.69 -19.02
CA THR A 130 0.72 -1.00 -20.30
C THR A 130 0.38 0.48 -20.13
N GLN A 131 -0.03 0.90 -18.92
CA GLN A 131 -0.40 2.29 -18.62
C GLN A 131 0.83 3.18 -18.45
N SER A 132 0.68 4.46 -18.82
CA SER A 132 1.73 5.46 -18.62
C SER A 132 2.02 5.69 -17.14
N SER A 133 3.25 6.10 -16.81
CA SER A 133 3.61 6.43 -15.42
C SER A 133 2.78 7.56 -14.83
N GLU A 134 2.38 8.51 -15.68
CA GLU A 134 1.52 9.64 -15.29
C GLU A 134 0.10 9.16 -14.95
N LEU A 135 -0.50 8.32 -15.78
CA LEU A 135 -1.82 7.75 -15.52
C LEU A 135 -1.83 6.92 -14.23
N LYS A 136 -0.77 6.14 -13.99
CA LYS A 136 -0.59 5.40 -12.73
C LYS A 136 -0.49 6.31 -11.52
N ALA A 137 0.23 7.42 -11.64
CA ALA A 137 0.34 8.39 -10.55
C ALA A 137 -1.01 9.04 -10.24
N LEU A 138 -1.76 9.44 -11.28
CA LEU A 138 -3.12 9.98 -11.12
C LEU A 138 -4.08 8.94 -10.52
N ALA A 139 -4.06 7.70 -11.01
CA ALA A 139 -4.87 6.62 -10.46
C ALA A 139 -4.54 6.35 -8.98
N SER A 140 -3.25 6.33 -8.62
CA SER A 140 -2.83 6.20 -7.23
C SER A 140 -3.35 7.35 -6.36
N LEU A 141 -3.26 8.58 -6.83
CA LEU A 141 -3.79 9.74 -6.11
C LEU A 141 -5.32 9.66 -5.93
N THR A 142 -6.06 9.34 -6.99
CA THR A 142 -7.52 9.20 -6.95
C THR A 142 -7.95 8.06 -6.01
N GLY A 143 -7.33 6.89 -6.12
CA GLY A 143 -7.60 5.75 -5.26
C GLY A 143 -7.27 6.03 -3.79
N THR A 144 -6.12 6.64 -3.50
CA THR A 144 -5.74 6.98 -2.12
C THR A 144 -6.64 8.04 -1.50
N ALA A 145 -7.06 9.05 -2.27
CA ALA A 145 -8.04 10.04 -1.81
C ALA A 145 -9.40 9.40 -1.48
N ALA A 146 -9.88 8.48 -2.32
CA ALA A 146 -11.10 7.73 -2.08
C ALA A 146 -11.01 6.84 -0.83
N ALA A 147 -9.89 6.12 -0.66
CA ALA A 147 -9.63 5.28 0.50
C ALA A 147 -9.51 6.08 1.81
N ALA A 148 -8.91 7.27 1.74
CA ALA A 148 -8.79 8.18 2.88
C ALA A 148 -10.10 8.91 3.21
N GLY A 149 -11.18 8.68 2.46
CA GLY A 149 -12.47 9.35 2.66
C GLY A 149 -12.48 10.83 2.26
N MET A 150 -11.44 11.31 1.56
CA MET A 150 -11.34 12.71 1.13
C MET A 150 -12.38 13.08 0.06
N VAL A 151 -12.90 12.08 -0.66
CA VAL A 151 -13.99 12.23 -1.64
C VAL A 151 -15.37 12.29 -0.96
N GLY A 152 -15.43 12.08 0.37
CA GLY A 152 -16.66 11.98 1.13
C GLY A 152 -17.44 10.71 0.79
N CYS A 153 -18.18 10.16 1.75
CA CYS A 153 -19.18 9.13 1.46
C CYS A 153 -20.24 9.06 2.54
N THR A 154 -21.40 8.54 2.16
CA THR A 154 -22.40 8.06 3.12
C THR A 154 -22.13 6.59 3.41
N PRO A 155 -22.15 6.15 4.69
CA PRO A 155 -22.06 4.73 4.98
C PRO A 155 -23.23 4.03 4.29
N THR A 156 -22.94 3.03 3.48
CA THR A 156 -23.98 2.20 2.89
C THR A 156 -24.76 1.61 4.06
N ALA A 157 -26.05 1.94 4.18
CA ALA A 157 -26.92 1.18 5.06
C ALA A 157 -26.91 -0.25 4.50
N VAL A 158 -26.13 -1.12 5.14
CA VAL A 158 -26.31 -2.56 4.96
C VAL A 158 -27.73 -2.76 5.44
N SER A 159 -28.67 -2.85 4.50
CA SER A 159 -29.97 -3.39 4.81
C SER A 159 -29.63 -4.73 5.45
N ALA A 160 -29.95 -4.87 6.74
CA ALA A 160 -29.95 -6.17 7.37
C ALA A 160 -30.64 -7.13 6.39
N PRO A 161 -30.18 -8.38 6.24
CA PRO A 161 -30.92 -9.33 5.43
C PRO A 161 -32.37 -9.20 5.90
N GLU A 162 -33.30 -8.94 4.98
CA GLU A 162 -34.73 -9.03 5.31
C GLU A 162 -34.83 -10.31 6.11
N ALA A 163 -35.21 -10.20 7.38
CA ALA A 163 -35.42 -11.36 8.22
C ALA A 163 -36.47 -12.14 7.44
N GLY A 164 -36.01 -13.16 6.71
CA GLY A 164 -36.83 -13.89 5.77
C GLY A 164 -38.05 -14.26 6.56
N VAL A 165 -39.21 -13.86 6.06
CA VAL A 165 -40.48 -14.33 6.56
C VAL A 165 -40.36 -15.84 6.57
N ILE A 166 -40.11 -16.41 7.76
CA ILE A 166 -40.27 -17.83 7.98
C ILE A 166 -41.76 -18.00 7.78
N ALA A 167 -42.13 -18.45 6.58
CA ALA A 167 -43.47 -18.89 6.31
C ALA A 167 -43.82 -19.89 7.41
N SER A 168 -44.80 -19.54 8.24
CA SER A 168 -45.40 -20.50 9.16
C SER A 168 -45.70 -21.78 8.38
N PRO A 169 -45.39 -22.97 8.90
CA PRO A 169 -45.90 -24.19 8.29
C PRO A 169 -47.43 -24.05 8.23
N GLY A 170 -47.96 -24.07 7.01
CA GLY A 170 -49.40 -24.05 6.78
C GLY A 170 -50.06 -25.25 7.49
N PRO A 171 -51.36 -25.17 7.78
CA PRO A 171 -52.09 -26.30 8.36
C PRO A 171 -51.93 -27.52 7.46
N LEU A 172 -51.60 -28.67 8.07
CA LEU A 172 -51.56 -29.95 7.37
C LEU A 172 -52.97 -30.28 6.88
N ASP A 173 -53.16 -30.33 5.56
CA ASP A 173 -54.42 -30.80 4.97
C ASP A 173 -54.67 -32.27 5.40
N PRO A 174 -55.91 -32.63 5.79
CA PRO A 174 -56.24 -34.01 6.11
C PRO A 174 -56.22 -34.86 4.83
N VAL A 175 -55.37 -35.90 4.86
CA VAL A 175 -55.32 -36.96 3.84
C VAL A 175 -56.69 -37.61 3.71
N LEU A 176 -57.35 -37.40 2.57
CA LEU A 176 -58.60 -38.07 2.22
C LEU A 176 -58.31 -39.56 1.95
N PRO A 177 -59.07 -40.52 2.52
CA PRO A 177 -58.84 -41.94 2.27
C PRO A 177 -59.25 -42.31 0.84
N LEU A 178 -58.34 -43.00 0.14
CA LEU A 178 -58.62 -43.72 -1.10
C LEU A 178 -59.74 -44.74 -0.84
N ARG A 179 -60.86 -44.60 -1.56
CA ARG A 179 -61.95 -45.59 -1.58
C ARG A 179 -61.60 -46.74 -2.54
N PRO A 180 -62.01 -47.98 -2.21
CA PRO A 180 -61.76 -49.18 -3.02
C PRO A 180 -62.58 -49.22 -4.31
#